data_AF-A0A921HPH1-F1
#
_entry.id   AF-A0A921HPH1-F1
#
_cell.length_a   1.000
_cell.length_b   1.000
_cell.length_c   1.000
_cell.angle_alpha   90.00
_cell.angle_beta   90.00
_cell.angle_gamma   90.00
#
_symmetry.space_group_name_H-M   'P 1'
#
loop_
_entity.id
_entity.type
_entity.pdbx_description
1 polymer ?
#
loop_
_entity_poly.entity_id
_entity_poly.type
_entity_poly.pdbx_seq_one_letter_code
_entity_poly.pdbx_strand_id
1 'polypeptide(L)'
;LVIDAVSENGLLTLVESIKKHQTFIFSHLEYQKDGLDDELKREQGSPKIKHPMPATGYYSPLDQKPVFSWKQTQQNFYNNWLQTVAEHKLTTC
;
A
#
# COMPACT_ATOMS: atom_id res chain seq x y z
N LEU A 1 -8.88 -17.45 -7.85
CA LEU A 1 -8.54 -16.14 -7.26
C LEU A 1 -9.57 -15.17 -7.78
N VAL A 2 -9.93 -14.16 -6.99
CA VAL A 2 -10.74 -13.01 -7.40
C VAL A 2 -9.82 -11.79 -7.39
N ILE A 3 -9.92 -10.94 -8.40
CA ILE A 3 -9.20 -9.65 -8.44
C ILE A 3 -10.17 -8.60 -7.91
N ASP A 4 -9.88 -8.06 -6.74
CA ASP A 4 -10.74 -7.09 -6.07
C ASP A 4 -10.34 -5.64 -6.37
N ALA A 5 -9.07 -5.41 -6.69
CA ALA A 5 -8.60 -4.10 -7.11
C ALA A 5 -7.42 -4.19 -8.10
N VAL A 6 -7.45 -3.26 -9.05
CA VAL A 6 -6.35 -2.93 -9.96
C VAL A 6 -6.02 -1.45 -9.84
N SER A 7 -4.77 -1.10 -10.06
CA SER A 7 -4.34 0.31 -10.13
C SER A 7 -4.80 0.95 -11.44
N GLU A 8 -4.70 2.28 -11.52
CA GLU A 8 -5.08 3.04 -12.72
C GLU A 8 -4.29 2.62 -13.98
N ASN A 9 -3.05 2.13 -13.82
CA ASN A 9 -2.23 1.59 -14.90
C ASN A 9 -2.42 0.08 -15.14
N GLY A 10 -3.46 -0.53 -14.55
CA GLY A 10 -3.85 -1.92 -14.80
C GLY A 10 -3.01 -2.98 -14.09
N LEU A 11 -2.23 -2.61 -13.07
CA LEU A 11 -1.44 -3.55 -12.29
C LEU A 11 -2.29 -4.15 -11.15
N LEU A 12 -1.99 -5.41 -10.80
CA LEU A 12 -2.64 -6.08 -9.68
C LEU A 12 -2.36 -5.32 -8.37
N THR A 13 -3.41 -5.02 -7.61
CA THR A 13 -3.30 -4.34 -6.31
C THR A 13 -3.81 -5.23 -5.19
N LEU A 14 -5.00 -5.81 -5.34
CA LEU A 14 -5.63 -6.67 -4.34
C LEU A 14 -6.23 -7.93 -5.00
N VAL A 15 -5.90 -9.09 -4.46
CA VAL A 15 -6.38 -10.39 -4.92
C VAL A 15 -6.74 -11.28 -3.74
N GLU A 16 -7.87 -11.98 -3.82
CA GLU A 16 -8.30 -12.93 -2.80
C GLU A 16 -8.41 -14.37 -3.33
N SER A 17 -8.11 -15.34 -2.46
CA SER A 17 -8.26 -16.76 -2.76
C SER A 17 -9.71 -17.22 -2.59
N ILE A 18 -10.23 -17.93 -3.58
CA ILE A 18 -11.56 -18.56 -3.52
C ILE A 18 -11.58 -19.89 -2.74
N LYS A 19 -10.40 -20.39 -2.34
CA LYS A 19 -10.27 -21.70 -1.67
C LYS A 19 -9.99 -21.59 -0.18
N LYS A 20 -9.34 -20.50 0.24
CA LYS A 20 -8.92 -20.24 1.62
C LYS A 20 -9.01 -18.74 1.87
N HIS A 21 -9.18 -18.32 3.11
CA HIS A 21 -9.16 -16.91 3.51
C HIS A 21 -7.72 -16.37 3.44
N GLN A 22 -7.29 -16.01 2.24
CA GLN A 22 -5.98 -15.45 1.95
C GLN A 22 -6.15 -14.20 1.09
N THR A 23 -5.62 -13.10 1.58
CA THR A 23 -5.62 -11.79 0.93
C THR A 23 -4.20 -11.48 0.49
N PHE A 24 -4.01 -11.13 -0.78
CA PHE A 24 -2.73 -10.77 -1.36
C PHE A 24 -2.78 -9.31 -1.77
N ILE A 25 -1.90 -8.50 -1.18
CA ILE A 25 -1.75 -7.08 -1.51
C ILE A 25 -0.38 -6.85 -2.13
N PHE A 26 -0.35 -6.17 -3.28
CA PHE A 26 0.87 -5.90 -4.05
C PHE A 26 1.33 -4.44 -3.95
N SER A 27 0.57 -3.63 -3.23
CA SER A 27 0.90 -2.25 -2.86
C SER A 27 1.28 -2.15 -1.38
N HIS A 28 2.02 -1.11 -1.02
CA HIS A 28 2.39 -0.83 0.35
C HIS A 28 1.33 0.02 1.09
N LEU A 29 0.10 -0.48 1.24
CA LEU A 29 -0.97 0.27 1.93
C LEU A 29 -0.64 0.55 3.40
N GLU A 30 0.29 -0.18 4.02
CA GLU A 30 0.76 0.03 5.40
C GLU A 30 1.62 1.28 5.59
N TYR A 31 2.17 1.83 4.50
CA TYR A 31 3.09 2.96 4.59
C TYR A 31 2.43 4.15 5.26
N GLN A 32 3.18 4.77 6.17
CA GLN A 32 2.79 6.04 6.78
C GLN A 32 3.12 7.19 5.83
N LYS A 33 2.56 8.37 6.16
CA LYS A 33 2.71 9.59 5.36
C LYS A 33 4.13 9.83 4.88
N ASP A 34 5.13 9.62 5.74
CA ASP A 34 6.53 10.00 5.47
C ASP A 34 7.39 8.86 4.90
N GLY A 35 6.84 7.63 4.78
CA GLY A 35 7.63 6.44 4.43
C GLY A 35 8.36 6.54 3.09
N LEU A 36 7.69 7.05 2.05
CA LEU A 36 8.30 7.25 0.72
C LEU A 36 9.30 8.42 0.70
N ASP A 37 9.17 9.38 1.61
CA ASP A 37 10.08 10.52 1.73
C ASP A 37 11.39 10.08 2.38
N ASP A 38 11.30 9.25 3.42
CA ASP A 38 12.45 8.64 4.07
C ASP A 38 13.23 7.71 3.11
N GLU A 39 12.52 6.93 2.29
CA GLU A 39 13.15 6.12 1.23
C GLU A 39 13.88 6.99 0.21
N LEU A 40 13.24 8.05 -0.29
CA LEU A 40 13.85 8.95 -1.26
C LEU A 40 15.11 9.62 -0.70
N LYS A 41 15.05 10.12 0.54
CA LYS A 41 16.20 10.73 1.22
C LYS A 41 17.35 9.72 1.39
N ARG A 42 17.04 8.49 1.78
CA ARG A 42 18.02 7.41 1.89
C ARG A 42 18.69 7.13 0.55
N GLU A 43 17.94 7.15 -0.54
CA GLU A 43 18.47 6.92 -1.88
C GLU A 43 19.32 8.08 -2.40
N GLN A 44 18.91 9.33 -2.13
CA GLN A 44 19.70 10.54 -2.42
C GLN A 44 21.04 10.56 -1.68
N GLY A 45 21.09 10.03 -0.45
CA GLY A 45 22.33 9.88 0.31
C GLY A 45 23.20 8.69 -0.12
N SER A 46 22.71 7.82 -1.02
CA SER A 46 23.40 6.59 -1.40
C SER A 46 24.23 6.79 -2.67
N PRO A 47 25.55 6.52 -2.65
CA PRO A 47 26.37 6.57 -3.87
C PRO A 47 26.03 5.46 -4.88
N LYS A 48 25.20 4.48 -4.48
CA LYS A 48 24.81 3.35 -5.33
C LYS A 48 23.62 3.67 -6.25
N ILE A 49 22.80 4.66 -5.89
CA ILE A 49 21.58 4.98 -6.63
C ILE A 49 21.87 6.18 -7.52
N LYS A 50 21.69 5.99 -8.83
CA LYS A 50 21.81 7.06 -9.82
C LYS A 50 20.42 7.62 -10.08
N HIS A 51 20.27 8.93 -9.91
CA HIS A 51 19.02 9.65 -10.18
C HIS A 51 17.80 9.13 -9.40
N PRO A 52 17.82 9.18 -8.05
CA PRO A 52 16.64 8.88 -7.24
C PRO A 52 15.51 9.85 -7.57
N MET A 53 14.30 9.32 -7.78
CA MET A 53 13.12 10.08 -8.17
C MET A 53 11.98 9.84 -7.18
N PRO A 54 11.19 10.88 -6.86
CA PRO A 54 10.04 10.73 -5.97
C PRO A 54 8.95 9.87 -6.60
N ALA A 55 8.15 9.23 -5.76
CA ALA A 55 6.92 8.58 -6.21
C ALA A 55 5.95 9.60 -6.84
N THR A 56 5.28 9.19 -7.92
CA THR A 56 4.32 10.06 -8.63
C THR A 56 3.13 10.37 -7.72
N GLY A 57 2.73 11.65 -7.66
CA GLY A 57 1.57 12.09 -6.86
C GLY A 57 1.78 12.12 -5.35
N TYR A 58 3.01 11.90 -4.86
CA TYR A 58 3.31 11.84 -3.43
C TYR A 58 3.52 13.23 -2.80
N TYR A 59 4.16 14.16 -3.51
CA TYR A 59 4.34 15.54 -3.04
C TYR A 59 3.28 16.47 -3.63
N SER A 60 2.76 17.36 -2.81
CA SER A 60 1.81 18.39 -3.24
C SER A 60 2.51 19.41 -4.16
N PRO A 61 1.90 19.77 -5.31
CA PRO A 61 2.48 20.76 -6.22
C PRO A 61 2.52 22.17 -5.62
N LEU A 62 1.70 22.44 -4.58
CA LEU A 62 1.55 23.76 -3.99
C LEU A 62 2.66 24.08 -2.97
N ASP A 63 3.04 23.10 -2.15
CA ASP A 63 3.95 23.29 -1.01
C ASP A 63 5.08 22.27 -0.94
N GLN A 64 5.16 21.34 -1.91
CA GLN A 64 6.19 20.31 -2.03
C GLN A 64 6.33 19.43 -0.78
N LYS A 65 5.24 19.26 -0.02
CA LYS A 65 5.20 18.37 1.16
C LYS A 65 4.57 17.03 0.81
N PRO A 66 4.97 15.94 1.50
CA PRO A 66 4.29 14.65 1.39
C PRO A 66 2.79 14.76 1.65
N VAL A 67 2.00 14.06 0.85
CA VAL A 67 0.55 13.96 0.95
C VAL A 67 0.18 12.53 1.33
N PHE A 68 -0.61 12.37 2.38
CA PHE A 68 -1.08 11.04 2.82
C PHE A 68 -2.35 10.63 2.06
N SER A 69 -2.25 10.54 0.72
CA SER A 69 -3.40 10.36 -0.18
C SER A 69 -4.13 9.03 0.01
N TRP A 70 -3.45 7.99 0.53
CA TRP A 70 -4.03 6.66 0.73
C TRP A 70 -4.52 6.38 2.16
N LYS A 71 -4.49 7.37 3.06
CA LYS A 71 -4.83 7.16 4.49
C LYS A 71 -6.20 6.52 4.69
N GLN A 72 -7.23 7.01 4.00
CA GLN A 72 -8.58 6.48 4.15
C GLN A 72 -8.68 5.04 3.65
N THR A 73 -8.04 4.74 2.51
CA THR A 73 -7.99 3.38 1.95
C THR A 73 -7.24 2.43 2.87
N GLN A 74 -6.12 2.86 3.45
CA GLN A 74 -5.38 2.10 4.47
C GLN A 74 -6.31 1.73 5.64
N GLN A 75 -6.99 2.71 6.23
CA GLN A 75 -7.87 2.48 7.38
C GLN A 75 -9.01 1.53 7.03
N ASN A 76 -9.69 1.74 5.90
CA ASN A 76 -10.79 0.90 5.46
C ASN A 76 -10.31 -0.55 5.22
N PHE A 77 -9.18 -0.71 4.52
CA PHE A 77 -8.63 -2.03 4.22
C PHE A 77 -8.31 -2.82 5.47
N TYR A 78 -7.52 -2.24 6.40
CA TYR A 78 -7.10 -2.97 7.60
C TYR A 78 -8.26 -3.23 8.57
N ASN A 79 -9.24 -2.33 8.68
CA ASN A 79 -10.43 -2.58 9.49
C ASN A 79 -11.24 -3.77 8.95
N ASN A 80 -11.50 -3.80 7.64
CA ASN A 80 -12.23 -4.89 7.00
C ASN A 80 -11.44 -6.20 7.10
N TRP A 81 -10.14 -6.15 6.82
CA TRP A 81 -9.28 -7.33 6.90
C TRP A 81 -9.22 -7.92 8.32
N LEU A 82 -9.12 -7.08 9.36
CA LEU A 82 -9.16 -7.54 10.75
C LEU A 82 -10.51 -8.19 11.08
N GLN A 83 -11.61 -7.65 10.58
CA GLN A 83 -12.93 -8.28 10.73
C GLN A 83 -12.99 -9.65 10.06
N THR A 84 -12.56 -9.76 8.80
CA THR A 84 -12.47 -11.03 8.06
C THR A 84 -11.59 -12.04 8.80
N VAL A 85 -10.43 -11.61 9.30
CA VAL A 85 -9.56 -12.46 10.11
C VAL A 85 -10.27 -12.90 11.39
N ALA A 86 -10.96 -12.02 12.10
CA ALA A 86 -11.69 -12.40 13.33
C ALA A 86 -12.78 -13.44 13.06
N GLU A 87 -13.54 -13.29 11.97
CA GLU A 87 -14.61 -14.21 11.55
C GLU A 87 -14.08 -15.59 11.15
N HIS A 88 -12.93 -15.65 10.48
CA HIS A 88 -12.42 -16.88 9.88
C HIS A 88 -11.27 -17.55 10.64
N LYS A 89 -10.63 -16.85 11.59
CA LYS A 89 -9.58 -17.42 12.46
C LYS A 89 -10.18 -18.31 13.56
N LEU A 90 -11.44 -18.09 13.92
CA LEU A 90 -12.18 -18.88 14.93
C LEU A 90 -12.86 -20.15 14.39
N THR A 91 -12.83 -20.37 13.07
CA THR A 91 -13.46 -21.54 12.41
C THR A 91 -12.47 -22.68 12.12
N THR A 92 -11.24 -22.59 12.63
CA THR A 92 -10.26 -23.69 12.58
C THR A 92 -10.11 -24.31 13.97
N CYS A 93 -11.10 -25.11 14.37
CA CYS A 93 -11.01 -26.11 15.44
C CYS A 93 -11.77 -27.36 15.00
#